data_AF-A0A1G6AKW2-F1
#
_entry.id   AF-A0A1G6AKW2-F1
#
_cell.length_a   1.000
_cell.length_b   1.000
_cell.length_c   1.000
_cell.angle_alpha   90.00
_cell.angle_beta   90.00
_cell.angle_gamma   90.00
#
_symmetry.space_group_name_H-M   'P 1'
#
loop_
_entity.id
_entity.type
_entity.pdbx_description
1 polymer ?
#
loop_
_entity_poly.entity_id
_entity_poly.type
_entity_poly.pdbx_seq_one_letter_code
_entity_poly.pdbx_strand_id
1 'polypeptide(L)' 'MSKLSPKPSRKTSFKSWKDLDETLQASFNFFNSKSATISLDEYEMSKSEIITEASKQGYKVIDNNDGYLVFE' A
#
# COMPACT_ATOMS: atom_id res chain seq x y z
N MET A 1 8.77 -32.93 19.58
CA MET A 1 8.02 -31.68 19.85
C MET A 1 8.62 -30.58 19.00
N SER A 2 8.05 -30.31 17.82
CA SER A 2 8.50 -29.19 16.98
C SER A 2 8.09 -27.86 17.64
N LYS A 3 9.05 -26.93 17.79
CA LYS A 3 8.89 -25.66 18.53
C LYS A 3 8.09 -24.59 17.78
N LEU A 4 7.76 -24.82 16.50
CA LEU A 4 7.14 -23.81 15.66
C LEU A 4 5.93 -24.41 14.93
N SER A 5 4.81 -23.71 15.04
CA SER A 5 3.60 -23.95 14.27
C SER A 5 3.89 -23.81 12.77
N PRO A 6 3.17 -24.53 11.89
CA PRO A 6 3.31 -24.37 10.45
C PRO A 6 3.15 -22.89 10.06
N LYS A 7 3.99 -22.43 9.13
CA LYS A 7 4.04 -21.05 8.64
C LYS A 7 2.60 -20.57 8.37
N PRO A 8 2.13 -19.48 9.01
CA PRO A 8 0.82 -18.96 8.72
C PRO A 8 0.76 -18.67 7.21
N SER A 9 -0.05 -19.41 6.47
CA SER A 9 -0.39 -18.99 5.12
C SER A 9 -1.16 -17.70 5.29
N ARG A 10 -0.59 -16.55 4.90
CA ARG A 10 -1.34 -15.31 4.81
C ARG A 10 -2.56 -15.61 3.91
N LYS A 11 -3.73 -15.79 4.52
CA LYS A 11 -5.03 -15.85 3.84
C LYS A 11 -5.50 -14.44 3.45
N THR A 12 -4.64 -13.44 3.58
CA THR A 12 -4.93 -12.09 3.13
C THR A 12 -4.81 -12.11 1.63
N SER A 13 -5.97 -12.12 0.96
CA SER A 13 -6.07 -11.60 -0.40
C SER A 13 -5.32 -10.28 -0.44
N PHE A 14 -4.42 -10.16 -1.41
CA PHE A 14 -3.77 -8.90 -1.66
C PHE A 14 -4.83 -7.83 -1.98
N LYS A 15 -4.56 -6.60 -1.57
CA LYS A 15 -5.41 -5.44 -1.77
C LYS A 15 -5.43 -5.03 -3.23
N SER A 16 -6.62 -4.67 -3.70
CA SER A 16 -6.89 -4.20 -5.06
C SER A 16 -6.69 -2.69 -5.19
N TRP A 17 -6.79 -2.16 -6.42
CA TRP A 17 -6.82 -0.71 -6.68
C TRP A 17 -7.91 0.02 -5.87
N LYS A 18 -9.05 -0.63 -5.65
CA LYS A 18 -10.15 -0.04 -4.88
C LYS A 18 -9.77 0.14 -3.41
N ASP A 19 -9.11 -0.85 -2.83
CA ASP A 19 -8.64 -0.77 -1.44
C ASP A 19 -7.56 0.30 -1.28
N LEU A 20 -6.71 0.49 -2.30
CA LEU A 20 -5.73 1.57 -2.35
C LEU A 20 -6.43 2.94 -2.35
N ASP A 21 -7.38 3.15 -3.26
CA ASP A 21 -8.13 4.42 -3.38
C ASP A 21 -8.89 4.74 -2.09
N GLU A 22 -9.59 3.76 -1.51
CA GLU A 22 -10.26 3.93 -0.22
C GLU A 22 -9.28 4.29 0.90
N THR A 23 -8.08 3.67 0.92
CA THR A 23 -7.05 3.99 1.91
C THR A 23 -6.52 5.42 1.73
N LEU A 24 -6.21 5.82 0.49
CA LEU A 24 -5.71 7.17 0.19
C LEU A 24 -6.77 8.22 0.52
N GLN A 25 -8.00 8.04 0.04
CA GLN A 25 -9.11 8.95 0.36
C GLN A 25 -9.38 9.01 1.86
N ALA A 26 -9.30 7.88 2.57
CA ALA A 26 -9.44 7.88 4.03
C ALA A 26 -8.34 8.72 4.70
N SER A 27 -7.08 8.51 4.31
CA SER A 27 -5.94 9.27 4.85
C SER A 27 -6.04 10.77 4.61
N PHE A 28 -6.36 11.19 3.38
CA PHE A 28 -6.40 12.61 3.02
C PHE A 28 -7.70 13.29 3.49
N ASN A 29 -8.86 12.65 3.38
CA ASN A 29 -10.14 13.27 3.75
C ASN A 29 -10.45 13.18 5.26
N PHE A 30 -10.21 12.03 5.91
CA PHE A 30 -10.63 11.83 7.30
C PHE A 30 -9.56 12.27 8.29
N PHE A 31 -8.31 11.92 8.03
CA PHE A 31 -7.21 12.24 8.93
C PHE A 31 -6.57 13.60 8.61
N ASN A 32 -7.01 14.27 7.53
CA ASN A 32 -6.42 15.50 7.00
C ASN A 32 -4.88 15.40 6.95
N SER A 33 -4.39 14.20 6.67
CA SER A 33 -2.97 13.88 6.70
C SER A 33 -2.36 14.41 5.42
N LYS A 34 -1.18 15.04 5.54
CA LYS A 34 -0.43 15.53 4.38
C LYS A 34 0.23 14.40 3.59
N SER A 35 0.23 13.19 4.14
CA SER A 35 0.77 12.02 3.47
C SER A 35 0.08 10.74 3.90
N ALA A 36 0.10 9.74 3.01
CA ALA A 36 -0.42 8.40 3.24
C ALA A 36 0.68 7.37 2.94
N THR A 37 0.94 6.43 3.86
CA THR A 37 1.94 5.37 3.65
C THR A 37 1.25 4.04 3.41
N ILE A 38 1.66 3.34 2.36
CA ILE A 38 1.18 1.99 2.04
C ILE A 38 2.35 1.00 2.01
N SER A 39 2.06 -0.26 2.33
CA SER A 39 3.01 -1.37 2.15
C SER A 39 2.73 -2.07 0.82
N LEU A 40 3.72 -2.16 -0.05
CA LEU A 40 3.62 -2.82 -1.36
C LEU A 40 3.32 -4.31 -1.24
N ASP A 41 3.81 -4.95 -0.19
CA ASP A 41 3.59 -6.38 0.08
C ASP A 41 2.12 -6.72 0.36
N GLU A 42 1.29 -5.72 0.61
CA GLU A 42 -0.15 -5.89 0.81
C GLU A 42 -0.96 -5.80 -0.47
N TYR A 43 -0.40 -5.36 -1.60
CA TYR A 43 -1.14 -5.11 -2.84
C TYR A 43 -0.79 -6.09 -3.96
N GLU A 44 -1.74 -6.34 -4.86
CA GLU A 44 -1.53 -7.19 -6.06
C GLU A 44 -0.69 -6.49 -7.12
N MET A 45 -0.70 -5.16 -7.10
CA MET A 45 -0.11 -4.31 -8.12
C MET A 45 1.38 -4.13 -7.88
N SER A 46 2.12 -4.02 -8.99
CA SER A 46 3.54 -3.75 -8.90
C SER A 46 3.79 -2.31 -8.44
N LYS A 47 4.89 -2.10 -7.70
CA LYS A 47 5.38 -0.78 -7.29
C LYS A 47 5.38 0.25 -8.42
N SER A 48 5.91 -0.13 -9.59
CA SER A 48 5.98 0.72 -10.77
C SER A 48 4.60 1.13 -11.29
N GLU A 49 3.63 0.22 -11.22
CA GLU A 49 2.26 0.43 -11.67
C GLU A 49 1.55 1.42 -10.74
N ILE A 50 1.70 1.21 -9.42
CA ILE A 50 1.21 2.12 -8.38
C ILE A 50 1.77 3.53 -8.57
N ILE A 51 3.09 3.68 -8.72
CA ILE A 51 3.73 4.98 -8.91
C ILE A 51 3.24 5.67 -10.18
N THR A 52 3.09 4.92 -11.28
CA THR A 52 2.63 5.46 -12.56
C THR A 52 1.21 5.99 -12.46
N GLU A 53 0.30 5.22 -11.87
CA GLU A 53 -1.09 5.63 -11.75
C GLU A 53 -1.25 6.78 -10.75
N ALA A 54 -0.56 6.70 -9.61
CA ALA A 54 -0.53 7.78 -8.63
C ALA A 54 -0.05 9.10 -9.23
N SER A 55 1.01 9.06 -10.05
CA SER A 55 1.52 10.25 -10.76
C SER A 55 0.50 10.84 -11.74
N LYS A 56 -0.30 10.00 -12.42
CA LYS A 56 -1.37 10.50 -13.31
C LYS A 56 -2.48 11.22 -12.54
N GLN A 57 -2.77 10.75 -11.32
CA GLN A 57 -3.78 11.35 -10.45
C GLN A 57 -3.25 12.59 -9.69
N GLY A 58 -1.97 12.93 -9.87
CA GLY A 58 -1.35 14.10 -9.26
C GLY A 58 -0.76 13.87 -7.88
N TYR A 59 -0.68 12.62 -7.41
CA TYR A 59 0.02 12.28 -6.17
C TYR A 59 1.53 12.29 -6.39
N LYS A 60 2.25 12.82 -5.41
CA LYS A 60 3.69 12.69 -5.34
C LYS A 60 4.05 11.45 -4.53
N VAL A 61 4.57 10.44 -5.21
CA VAL A 61 4.97 9.18 -4.55
C VAL A 61 6.45 9.19 -4.21
N ILE A 62 6.76 9.02 -2.93
CA ILE A 62 8.11 8.84 -2.40
C ILE A 62 8.29 7.36 -2.07
N ASP A 63 9.30 6.77 -2.70
CA ASP A 63 9.68 5.40 -2.49
C ASP A 63 10.83 5.33 -1.48
N ASN A 64 10.56 4.74 -0.32
CA ASN A 64 11.56 4.58 0.75
C ASN A 64 12.44 3.34 0.56
N ASN A 65 12.29 2.59 -0.54
CA ASN A 65 13.04 1.38 -0.87
C ASN A 65 12.88 0.19 0.11
N ASP A 66 12.12 0.36 1.19
CA ASP A 66 11.81 -0.65 2.21
C ASP A 66 10.50 -1.42 1.93
N GLY A 67 10.00 -1.40 0.69
CA GLY A 67 8.71 -2.00 0.35
C GLY A 67 7.50 -1.13 0.77
N TYR A 68 7.74 0.15 1.08
CA TYR A 68 6.70 1.13 1.39
C TYR A 68 6.73 2.30 0.39
N LEU A 69 5.54 2.78 0.04
CA LEU A 69 5.35 3.99 -0.73
C LEU A 69 4.61 5.03 0.12
N VAL A 70 5.11 6.25 0.10
CA VAL A 70 4.48 7.41 0.75
C VAL A 70 3.89 8.30 -0.33
N PHE A 71 2.62 8.63 -0.21
CA PHE A 71 1.86 9.49 -1.10
C PHE A 71 1.71 10.85 -0.44
N GLU A 72 2.03 11.91 -1.17
CA GLU A 72 1.82 13.32 -0.80
C GLU A 72 0.93 14.03 -1.83
#